data_AF-A0A2T6JAA0-F1
#
_entry.id   AF-A0A2T6JAA0-F1
#
_cell.length_a   1.000
_cell.length_b   1.000
_cell.length_c   1.000
_cell.angle_alpha   90.00
_cell.angle_beta   90.00
_cell.angle_gamma   90.00
#
_symmetry.space_group_name_H-M   'P 1'
#
loop_
_entity.id
_entity.type
_entity.pdbx_description
1 polymer ?
#
loop_
_entity_poly.entity_id
_entity_poly.type
_entity_poly.pdbx_seq_one_letter_code
_entity_poly.pdbx_strand_id
1 'polypeptide(L)' 'MMQRTVSWTLAAAAAVLSLSACSEKPQTGVGIRTDAPAYAGTGSNFMQPGWKAGDKTSWEAQLKARQQYGQNEYTRTQAK' A
#
# COMPACT_ATOMS: atom_id res chain seq x y z
N MET A 1 19.46 -44.93 25.10
CA MET A 1 18.84 -43.74 25.75
C MET A 1 19.53 -42.44 25.33
N MET A 2 20.87 -42.34 25.42
CA MET A 2 21.65 -41.14 25.07
C MET A 2 21.50 -40.63 23.63
N GLN A 3 21.32 -41.51 22.64
CA GLN A 3 21.19 -41.07 21.24
C GLN A 3 19.86 -40.35 20.95
N ARG A 4 18.78 -40.75 21.65
CA ARG A 4 17.48 -40.07 21.56
C ARG A 4 17.55 -38.69 22.20
N THR A 5 18.18 -38.55 23.37
CA THR A 5 18.32 -37.25 24.04
C THR A 5 19.16 -36.27 23.23
N VAL A 6 20.26 -36.73 22.60
CA VAL A 6 21.11 -35.89 21.73
C VAL A 6 20.35 -35.36 20.51
N SER A 7 19.51 -36.19 19.89
CA SER A 7 18.72 -35.80 18.71
C SER A 7 17.68 -34.72 19.05
N TRP A 8 17.00 -34.86 20.19
CA TRP A 8 16.04 -33.87 20.67
C TRP A 8 16.70 -32.54 21.04
N THR A 9 17.88 -32.57 21.66
CA THR A 9 18.63 -31.33 21.97
C THR A 9 19.08 -30.60 20.71
N LEU A 10 19.51 -31.32 19.66
CA LEU A 10 19.88 -30.69 18.39
C LEU A 10 18.68 -30.05 17.69
N ALA A 11 17.54 -30.73 17.67
CA ALA A 11 16.31 -30.22 17.06
C ALA A 11 15.81 -28.94 17.78
N ALA A 12 15.87 -28.92 19.11
CA ALA A 12 15.51 -27.75 19.90
C ALA A 12 16.44 -26.55 19.62
N ALA A 13 17.75 -26.79 19.53
CA ALA A 13 18.73 -25.74 19.23
C ALA A 13 18.51 -25.15 17.82
N ALA A 14 18.23 -25.99 16.81
CA ALA A 14 17.94 -25.53 15.46
C ALA A 14 16.65 -24.69 15.38
N ALA A 15 15.61 -25.05 16.14
CA ALA A 15 14.36 -24.30 16.20
C ALA A 15 14.52 -22.91 16.85
N VAL A 16 15.38 -22.78 17.86
CA VAL A 16 15.67 -21.47 18.48
C VAL A 16 16.44 -20.56 17.52
N LEU A 17 17.36 -21.11 16.74
CA LEU A 17 18.15 -20.35 15.76
C LEU A 17 17.31 -19.89 14.55
N SER A 18 16.27 -20.61 14.14
CA SER A 18 15.42 -20.18 13.03
C SER A 18 14.48 -19.02 13.40
N LEU A 19 14.12 -18.86 14.68
CA LEU A 19 13.29 -17.75 15.15
C LEU A 19 14.01 -16.38 15.09
N SER A 20 15.35 -16.36 15.15
CA SER A 20 16.11 -15.10 15.06
C SER A 20 16.27 -14.59 13.62
N ALA A 21 15.85 -15.35 12.61
CA ALA A 21 15.92 -14.95 11.21
C ALA A 21 14.96 -13.80 10.84
N CYS A 22 13.94 -13.51 11.66
CA CYS A 22 13.05 -12.36 11.49
C CYS A 22 13.43 -11.14 12.34
N SER A 23 14.56 -11.15 13.05
CA SER A 23 15.03 -9.97 13.79
C SER A 23 15.72 -8.98 12.84
N GLU A 24 14.94 -8.34 11.97
CA GLU A 24 15.40 -7.16 11.24
C GLU A 24 15.65 -6.01 12.22
N LYS A 25 16.63 -5.16 11.93
CA LYS A 25 16.89 -3.97 12.76
C LYS A 25 15.65 -3.08 12.72
N PRO A 26 15.14 -2.58 13.86
CA PRO A 26 14.01 -1.68 13.86
C PRO A 26 14.22 -0.56 12.85
N GLN A 27 13.26 -0.35 11.96
CA GLN A 27 13.30 0.74 10.99
C GLN A 27 13.15 2.06 11.75
N THR A 28 14.26 2.59 12.28
CA THR A 28 14.31 3.86 13.02
C THR A 28 14.39 5.07 12.11
N GLY A 29 14.30 4.87 10.79
CA GLY A 29 14.10 5.96 9.85
C GLY A 29 12.74 6.59 10.13
N VAL A 30 12.73 7.81 10.65
CA VAL A 30 11.57 8.70 10.51
C VAL A 30 11.32 8.84 9.02
N GLY A 31 10.24 8.23 8.52
CA GLY A 31 9.85 8.36 7.13
C GLY A 31 9.72 9.84 6.80
N ILE A 32 10.43 10.30 5.76
CA ILE A 32 10.24 11.67 5.27
C ILE A 32 8.84 11.69 4.64
N ARG A 33 7.88 12.24 5.38
CA ARG A 33 6.51 12.41 4.88
C ARG A 33 6.51 13.58 3.89
N THR A 34 6.80 13.26 2.63
CA THR A 34 6.83 14.20 1.50
C THR A 34 5.48 14.29 0.78
N ASP A 35 4.47 13.62 1.30
CA ASP A 35 3.16 13.53 0.67
C ASP A 35 2.53 14.92 0.52
N ALA A 36 2.28 15.31 -0.73
CA ALA A 36 1.45 16.44 -1.08
C ALA A 36 -0.01 15.99 -1.28
N PRO A 37 -1.01 16.85 -1.05
CA PRO A 37 -2.38 16.52 -1.40
C PRO A 37 -2.47 16.22 -2.91
N ALA A 38 -3.21 15.17 -3.28
CA ALA A 38 -3.29 14.73 -4.68
C ALA A 38 -3.78 15.81 -5.65
N TYR A 39 -4.64 16.72 -5.19
CA TYR A 39 -5.12 17.86 -5.99
C TYR A 39 -4.04 18.93 -6.22
N ALA A 40 -2.91 18.92 -5.51
CA ALA A 40 -1.78 19.82 -5.79
C ALA A 40 -1.17 19.55 -7.18
N GLY A 41 -1.43 18.38 -7.75
CA GLY A 41 -0.88 17.98 -9.04
C GLY A 41 0.58 17.54 -8.93
N THR A 42 1.04 16.84 -9.95
CA THR A 42 2.38 16.25 -10.01
C THR A 42 3.35 17.05 -10.89
N GLY A 43 2.85 18.09 -11.58
CA GLY A 43 3.60 18.82 -12.60
C GLY A 43 3.93 18.00 -13.86
N SER A 44 3.38 16.78 -13.98
CA SER A 44 3.66 15.90 -15.10
C SER A 44 2.71 16.16 -16.29
N ASN A 45 3.15 15.78 -17.48
CA ASN A 45 2.33 15.84 -18.70
C ASN A 45 1.19 14.80 -18.71
N PHE A 46 1.10 13.94 -17.70
CA PHE A 46 0.07 12.91 -17.58
C PHE A 46 -1.12 13.35 -16.70
N MET A 47 -1.11 14.61 -16.25
CA MET A 47 -2.28 15.20 -15.61
C MET A 47 -3.45 15.26 -16.60
N GLN A 48 -4.68 15.15 -16.09
CA GLN A 48 -5.87 15.14 -16.94
C GLN A 48 -5.94 16.45 -17.77
N PRO A 49 -6.03 16.37 -19.11
CA PRO A 49 -6.03 17.56 -19.96
C PRO A 49 -7.10 18.59 -19.57
N GLY A 50 -6.68 19.85 -19.40
CA GLY A 50 -7.57 20.96 -19.04
C GLY A 50 -7.82 21.11 -17.53
N TRP A 51 -7.39 20.17 -16.70
CA TRP A 51 -7.41 20.32 -15.24
C TRP A 51 -6.24 21.17 -14.74
N LYS A 52 -6.47 21.98 -13.70
CA LYS A 52 -5.47 22.86 -13.10
C LYS A 52 -4.98 22.30 -11.76
N ALA A 53 -3.66 22.18 -11.62
CA ALA A 53 -3.01 21.88 -10.34
C ALA A 53 -3.47 22.85 -9.25
N GLY A 54 -3.81 22.32 -8.07
CA GLY A 54 -4.30 23.07 -6.92
C GLY A 54 -5.82 23.25 -6.87
N ASP A 55 -6.53 23.00 -7.98
CA ASP A 55 -7.99 23.11 -8.02
C ASP A 55 -8.66 21.86 -7.41
N LYS A 56 -8.83 21.90 -6.08
CA LYS A 56 -9.44 20.83 -5.29
C LYS A 56 -10.88 20.53 -5.72
N THR A 57 -11.70 21.55 -5.93
CA THR A 57 -13.12 21.38 -6.25
C THR A 57 -13.30 20.65 -7.58
N SER A 58 -12.58 21.06 -8.62
CA SER A 58 -12.65 20.39 -9.92
C SER A 58 -12.07 18.97 -9.86
N TRP A 59 -11.03 18.75 -9.06
CA TRP A 59 -10.44 17.43 -8.85
C TRP A 59 -11.43 16.46 -8.20
N GLU A 60 -12.11 16.89 -7.12
CA GLU A 60 -13.14 16.09 -6.44
C GLU A 60 -14.34 15.82 -7.37
N ALA A 61 -14.76 16.82 -8.15
CA ALA A 61 -15.84 16.65 -9.12
C ALA A 61 -15.50 15.61 -10.19
N GLN A 62 -14.27 15.64 -10.73
CA GLN A 62 -13.81 14.63 -11.68
C GLN A 62 -13.79 13.22 -11.09
N LEU A 63 -13.33 13.07 -9.84
CA LEU A 63 -13.34 11.79 -9.15
C LEU A 63 -14.75 11.26 -8.95
N LYS A 64 -15.66 12.11 -8.49
CA LYS A 64 -17.07 11.75 -8.32
C LYS A 64 -17.70 11.31 -9.64
N ALA A 65 -17.48 12.05 -10.72
CA ALA A 65 -17.98 11.69 -12.04
C ALA A 65 -17.44 10.32 -12.51
N ARG A 66 -16.13 10.07 -12.33
CA ARG A 66 -15.52 8.76 -12.67
C ARG A 66 -16.13 7.63 -11.84
N GLN A 67 -16.33 7.83 -10.54
CA GLN A 67 -16.95 6.82 -9.68
C GLN A 67 -18.39 6.55 -10.11
N GLN A 68 -19.19 7.59 -10.37
CA GLN A 68 -20.62 7.45 -10.65
C GLN A 68 -20.93 6.93 -12.05
N TYR A 69 -20.21 7.38 -13.07
CA TYR A 69 -20.52 7.08 -14.48
C TYR A 69 -19.49 6.17 -15.14
N GLY A 70 -18.29 6.11 -14.57
CA GLY A 70 -17.13 5.45 -15.17
C GLY A 70 -16.74 4.13 -14.53
N GLN A 71 -17.13 3.83 -13.29
CA GLN A 71 -16.70 2.61 -12.59
C GLN A 71 -17.79 1.97 -11.74
N ASN A 72 -19.04 2.42 -11.86
CA ASN A 72 -20.16 1.87 -11.12
C ASN A 72 -21.06 1.09 -12.07
N GLU A 73 -21.06 -0.24 -11.95
CA GLU A 73 -21.86 -1.12 -12.79
C GLU A 73 -23.36 -0.97 -12.50
N TYR A 74 -23.73 -0.60 -11.26
CA TYR A 74 -25.12 -0.36 -10.89
C TYR A 74 -25.72 0.84 -11.62
N THR A 75 -24.94 1.83 -12.04
CA THR A 75 -25.46 2.96 -12.83
C THR A 75 -25.50 2.65 -14.32
N ARG A 76 -24.71 1.68 -14.80
CA ARG A 76 -24.65 1.27 -16.21
C ARG A 76 -25.80 0.35 -16.63
N THR A 77 -26.26 -0.52 -15.74
CA THR A 77 -27.29 -1.53 -16.05
C THR A 77 -28.72 -1.03 -15.88
N GLN A 78 -28.92 0.19 -15.35
CA GLN A 78 -30.23 0.78 -15.10
C GLN A 78 -30.86 1.48 -16.32
N ALA A 79 -30.12 1.58 -17.44
CA ALA A 79 -30.68 2.02 -18.70
C ALA A 79 -31.56 0.89 -19.27
N LYS A 80 -32.83 0.90 -18.91
CA LYS A 80 -33.87 0.05 -19.49
C LYS A 80 -34.84 0.90 -20.30
#